data_AF-A0A2V5XWD5-F1
#
_entry.id   AF-A0A2V5XWD5-F1
#
_cell.length_a   1.000
_cell.length_b   1.000
_cell.length_c   1.000
_cell.angle_alpha   90.00
_cell.angle_beta   90.00
_cell.angle_gamma   90.00
#
_symmetry.space_group_name_H-M   'P 1'
#
loop_
_entity.id
_entity.type
_entity.pdbx_description
1 polymer ?
#
loop_
_entity_poly.entity_id
_entity_poly.type
_entity_poly.pdbx_seq_one_letter_code
_entity_poly.pdbx_strand_id
1 'polypeptide(L)'
;MSTLGFAVLYSTLVLYATKHLQLSVKAATTLMGVFGAFNYGLHLFGGYLGGRFLSNRNLFVGGMALQVIGCACIATGTLALFYVGLALFLTGSGLNVTCINMMLTQRFTPEDPRREGAFLWNYAGMNVGFFVGFSVAGYFQATESYSSLFIFATLGNFVAIILAVLTWRILADRNTTLLDATPKQFRLRQVAGIGILIGTVPVVWLMLQRPSMTETVIKGICAAVALTLIYLTLRHSDRREQRNMTAYLILTIGSLMFWSLYQMAP
;
A
#
# COMPACT_ATOMS: atom_id res chain seq x y z
N MET A 1 -7.38 -8.87 6.48
CA MET A 1 -6.21 -9.16 7.34
C MET A 1 -5.00 -8.28 7.00
N SER A 2 -4.58 -8.14 5.74
CA SER A 2 -3.54 -7.16 5.36
C SER A 2 -3.88 -5.70 5.75
N THR A 3 -5.16 -5.32 5.65
CA THR A 3 -5.65 -4.01 6.10
C THR A 3 -5.57 -3.80 7.62
N LEU A 4 -5.64 -4.87 8.41
CA LEU A 4 -5.51 -4.81 9.87
C LEU A 4 -4.08 -4.40 10.24
N GLY A 5 -3.07 -5.04 9.67
CA GLY A 5 -1.67 -4.66 9.91
C GLY A 5 -1.38 -3.22 9.49
N PHE A 6 -1.98 -2.77 8.39
CA PHE A 6 -1.84 -1.38 7.93
C PHE A 6 -2.52 -0.40 8.90
N ALA A 7 -3.73 -0.71 9.36
CA ALA A 7 -4.45 0.11 10.34
C ALA A 7 -3.66 0.27 11.66
N VAL A 8 -3.09 -0.84 12.14
CA VAL A 8 -2.25 -0.87 13.34
C VAL A 8 -1.03 0.03 13.16
N LEU A 9 -0.28 -0.12 12.06
CA LEU A 9 0.89 0.72 11.81
C LEU A 9 0.50 2.18 11.62
N TYR A 10 -0.52 2.47 10.80
CA TYR A 10 -0.96 3.84 10.52
C TYR A 10 -1.37 4.58 11.80
N SER A 11 -2.12 3.93 12.70
CA SER A 11 -2.58 4.55 13.95
C SER A 11 -1.47 4.72 14.99
N THR A 12 -0.51 3.80 15.05
CA THR A 12 0.51 3.80 16.11
C THR A 12 1.85 4.37 15.72
N LEU A 13 2.15 4.55 14.43
CA LEU A 13 3.48 4.93 13.94
C LEU A 13 4.02 6.22 14.57
N VAL A 14 3.23 7.28 14.63
CA VAL A 14 3.66 8.58 15.20
C VAL A 14 3.94 8.45 16.70
N LEU A 15 3.09 7.72 17.43
CA LEU A 15 3.21 7.56 18.87
C LEU A 15 4.33 6.61 19.25
N TYR A 16 4.52 5.54 18.49
CA TYR A 16 5.65 4.63 18.64
C TYR A 16 6.98 5.35 18.36
N ALA A 17 7.04 6.13 17.28
CA ALA A 17 8.21 6.93 16.93
C ALA A 17 8.57 7.97 18.00
N THR A 18 7.57 8.64 18.58
CA THR A 18 7.80 9.69 19.61
C THR A 18 8.04 9.11 21.00
N LYS A 19 7.18 8.20 21.49
CA LYS A 19 7.29 7.65 22.86
C LYS A 19 8.37 6.57 23.01
N HIS A 20 8.44 5.62 22.08
CA HIS A 20 9.33 4.47 22.21
C HIS A 20 10.71 4.75 21.61
N LEU A 21 10.76 5.33 20.41
CA LEU A 21 12.01 5.64 19.71
C LEU A 21 12.57 7.04 20.04
N GLN A 22 11.87 7.84 20.85
CA GLN A 22 12.30 9.17 21.30
C GLN A 22 12.63 10.15 20.14
N LEU A 23 11.96 9.98 19.00
CA LEU A 23 12.10 10.90 17.87
C LEU A 23 11.31 12.19 18.13
N SER A 24 11.82 13.30 17.59
CA SER A 24 11.07 14.57 17.64
C SER A 24 9.71 14.43 16.95
N VAL A 25 8.70 15.16 17.44
CA VAL A 25 7.35 15.18 16.85
C VAL A 25 7.42 15.54 15.37
N LYS A 26 8.27 16.50 14.99
CA LYS A 26 8.51 16.88 13.59
C LYS A 26 9.03 15.72 12.74
N ALA A 27 9.99 14.95 13.26
CA ALA A 27 10.52 13.79 12.53
C ALA A 27 9.46 12.69 12.38
N ALA A 28 8.66 12.44 13.42
CA ALA A 28 7.59 11.45 13.39
C ALA A 28 6.45 11.83 12.43
N THR A 29 6.04 13.11 12.39
CA THR A 29 5.02 13.59 11.44
C THR A 29 5.53 13.60 10.00
N THR A 30 6.79 14.01 9.76
CA THR A 30 7.41 13.88 8.43
C THR A 30 7.46 12.42 8.00
N LEU A 31 7.84 11.50 8.89
CA LEU A 31 7.86 10.07 8.59
C LEU A 31 6.48 9.53 8.21
N MET A 32 5.44 9.95 8.92
CA MET A 32 4.05 9.60 8.62
C MET A 32 3.61 10.10 7.24
N GLY A 33 3.97 11.35 6.88
CA GLY A 33 3.71 11.90 5.55
C GLY A 33 4.41 11.11 4.44
N VAL A 34 5.68 10.78 4.64
CA VAL A 34 6.46 9.94 3.73
C VAL A 34 5.87 8.52 3.62
N PHE A 35 5.45 7.92 4.75
CA PHE A 35 4.78 6.63 4.79
C PHE A 35 3.51 6.61 3.94
N GLY A 36 2.64 7.62 4.10
CA GLY A 36 1.42 7.75 3.30
C GLY A 36 1.71 7.87 1.81
N ALA A 37 2.64 8.75 1.43
CA ALA A 37 3.02 8.96 0.03
C ALA A 37 3.62 7.70 -0.62
N PHE A 38 4.52 6.99 0.07
CA PHE A 38 5.03 5.71 -0.43
C PHE A 38 3.95 4.66 -0.55
N ASN A 39 3.03 4.58 0.42
CA ASN A 39 1.95 3.62 0.36
C ASN A 39 1.14 3.82 -0.94
N TYR A 40 0.71 5.04 -1.27
CA TYR A 40 0.00 5.31 -2.53
C TYR A 40 0.86 5.04 -3.78
N GLY A 41 2.12 5.47 -3.78
CA GLY A 41 3.03 5.23 -4.91
C GLY A 41 3.27 3.73 -5.17
N LEU A 42 3.45 2.95 -4.11
CA LEU A 42 3.65 1.51 -4.18
C LEU A 42 2.37 0.76 -4.59
N HIS A 43 1.18 1.30 -4.32
CA HIS A 43 -0.06 0.76 -4.87
C HIS A 43 -0.06 0.85 -6.40
N LEU A 44 0.23 2.04 -6.94
CA LEU A 44 0.32 2.21 -8.40
C LEU A 44 1.37 1.28 -9.01
N PHE A 45 2.53 1.18 -8.37
CA PHE A 45 3.61 0.29 -8.79
C PHE A 45 3.22 -1.20 -8.75
N GLY A 46 2.54 -1.64 -7.69
CA GLY A 46 2.07 -3.01 -7.55
C GLY A 46 1.07 -3.42 -8.63
N GLY A 47 0.17 -2.50 -9.00
CA GLY A 47 -0.73 -2.72 -10.13
C GLY A 47 0.01 -2.84 -11.47
N TYR A 48 1.10 -2.10 -11.67
CA TYR A 48 1.90 -2.22 -12.89
C TYR A 48 2.67 -3.55 -12.97
N LEU A 49 3.20 -4.04 -11.84
CA LEU A 49 3.89 -5.34 -11.78
C LEU A 49 2.93 -6.53 -11.95
N GLY A 50 1.75 -6.43 -11.37
CA GLY A 50 0.70 -7.45 -11.37
C GLY A 50 0.26 -7.84 -12.78
N GLY A 51 0.29 -9.13 -13.08
CA GLY A 51 -0.17 -9.69 -14.35
C GLY A 51 0.73 -9.43 -15.57
N ARG A 52 1.78 -8.60 -15.44
CA ARG A 52 2.77 -8.31 -16.50
C ARG A 52 4.12 -8.98 -16.23
N PHE A 53 4.68 -8.77 -15.04
CA PHE A 53 5.99 -9.29 -14.65
C PHE A 53 5.86 -10.47 -13.69
N LEU A 54 4.91 -10.38 -12.76
CA LEU A 54 4.65 -11.39 -11.76
C LEU A 54 3.17 -11.72 -11.68
N SER A 55 2.89 -12.97 -11.31
CA SER A 55 1.53 -13.44 -11.04
C SER A 55 0.95 -12.71 -9.82
N ASN A 56 -0.30 -12.27 -9.90
CA ASN A 56 -0.95 -11.48 -8.85
C ASN A 56 -1.06 -12.29 -7.55
N ARG A 57 -1.34 -13.60 -7.63
CA ARG A 57 -1.34 -14.47 -6.44
C ARG A 57 0.02 -14.54 -5.75
N ASN A 58 1.12 -14.60 -6.52
CA ASN A 58 2.47 -14.69 -5.99
C ASN A 58 2.89 -13.37 -5.35
N LEU A 59 2.54 -12.25 -5.99
CA LEU A 59 2.73 -10.91 -5.42
C LEU A 59 1.90 -10.70 -4.15
N PHE A 60 0.68 -11.21 -4.12
CA PHE A 60 -0.20 -11.13 -2.95
C PHE A 60 0.37 -11.91 -1.76
N VAL A 61 0.79 -13.16 -1.96
CA VAL A 61 1.39 -13.95 -0.87
C VAL A 61 2.78 -13.43 -0.49
N GLY A 62 3.60 -13.04 -1.46
CA GLY A 62 4.89 -12.41 -1.21
C GLY A 62 4.76 -11.09 -0.44
N GLY A 63 3.79 -10.26 -0.80
CA GLY A 63 3.50 -9.01 -0.12
C GLY A 63 3.01 -9.23 1.31
N MET A 64 2.15 -10.22 1.56
CA MET A 64 1.79 -10.61 2.94
C MET A 64 3.00 -11.11 3.73
N ALA A 65 3.88 -11.91 3.13
CA ALA A 65 5.10 -12.38 3.80
C ALA A 65 6.03 -11.20 4.16
N LEU A 66 6.20 -10.23 3.25
CA LEU A 66 6.95 -9.00 3.55
C LEU A 66 6.33 -8.20 4.70
N GLN A 67 5.00 -8.13 4.79
CA GLN A 67 4.33 -7.48 5.92
C GLN A 67 4.54 -8.23 7.24
N VAL A 68 4.50 -9.57 7.23
CA VAL A 68 4.78 -10.39 8.42
C VAL A 68 6.19 -10.13 8.93
N ILE A 69 7.19 -10.19 8.05
CA ILE A 69 8.59 -9.93 8.40
C ILE A 69 8.74 -8.48 8.86
N GLY A 70 8.09 -7.54 8.18
CA GLY A 70 8.12 -6.12 8.53
C GLY A 70 7.60 -5.84 9.94
N CYS A 71 6.40 -6.35 10.27
CA CYS A 71 5.83 -6.22 11.61
C CYS A 71 6.69 -6.93 12.68
N ALA A 72 7.24 -8.10 12.37
CA ALA A 72 8.14 -8.81 13.28
C ALA A 72 9.43 -8.02 13.57
N CYS A 73 10.03 -7.38 12.55
CA CYS A 73 11.17 -6.49 12.73
C CYS A 73 10.81 -5.28 13.63
N ILE A 74 9.66 -4.64 13.39
CA ILE A 74 9.21 -3.50 14.20
C ILE A 74 8.94 -3.92 15.66
N ALA A 75 8.42 -5.13 15.89
CA ALA A 75 8.14 -5.64 17.23
C ALA A 75 9.39 -5.72 18.13
N THR A 76 10.60 -5.77 17.56
CA THR A 76 11.87 -5.87 18.31
C THR A 76 12.27 -4.60 19.06
N GLY A 77 11.69 -3.43 18.74
CA GLY A 77 11.97 -2.20 19.50
C GLY A 77 13.17 -1.36 19.03
N THR A 78 13.98 -1.82 18.07
CA THR A 78 15.20 -1.08 17.67
C THR A 78 14.95 -0.12 16.50
N LEU A 79 15.59 1.05 16.51
CA LEU A 79 15.44 2.06 15.45
C LEU A 79 15.84 1.54 14.06
N ALA A 80 16.92 0.74 13.98
CA ALA A 80 17.37 0.16 12.72
C ALA A 80 16.33 -0.81 12.14
N LEU A 81 15.81 -1.73 12.97
CA LEU A 81 14.78 -2.69 12.56
C LEU A 81 13.41 -2.04 12.33
N PHE A 82 13.14 -0.90 12.97
CA PHE A 82 11.96 -0.11 12.68
C PHE A 82 11.97 0.38 11.22
N TYR A 83 13.05 1.00 10.75
CA TYR A 83 13.13 1.46 9.35
C TYR A 83 13.12 0.31 8.34
N VAL A 84 13.83 -0.79 8.64
CA VAL A 84 13.80 -2.00 7.79
C VAL A 84 12.39 -2.58 7.72
N GLY A 85 11.76 -2.73 8.88
CA GLY A 85 10.42 -3.29 8.97
C GLY A 85 9.37 -2.42 8.31
N LEU A 86 9.49 -1.09 8.42
CA LEU A 86 8.59 -0.16 7.75
C LEU A 86 8.73 -0.24 6.22
N ALA A 87 9.96 -0.37 5.70
CA ALA A 87 10.20 -0.53 4.27
C ALA A 87 9.61 -1.84 3.72
N LEU A 88 9.82 -2.95 4.43
CA LEU A 88 9.25 -4.25 4.10
C LEU A 88 7.72 -4.21 4.12
N PHE A 89 7.16 -3.62 5.17
CA PHE A 89 5.72 -3.51 5.34
C PHE A 89 5.08 -2.66 4.24
N LEU A 90 5.61 -1.47 3.94
CA LEU A 90 5.12 -0.60 2.88
C LEU A 90 5.17 -1.28 1.52
N THR A 91 6.29 -1.94 1.21
CA THR A 91 6.45 -2.68 -0.05
C THR A 91 5.40 -3.78 -0.15
N GLY A 92 5.19 -4.57 0.90
CA GLY A 92 4.17 -5.61 0.91
C GLY A 92 2.73 -5.08 0.83
N SER A 93 2.43 -3.98 1.52
CA SER A 93 1.12 -3.31 1.51
C SER A 93 0.71 -2.82 0.12
N GLY A 94 1.61 -2.14 -0.59
CA GLY A 94 1.33 -1.61 -1.93
C GLY A 94 0.98 -2.69 -2.96
N LEU A 95 1.54 -3.89 -2.82
CA LEU A 95 1.27 -5.00 -3.73
C LEU A 95 -0.07 -5.67 -3.42
N ASN A 96 -0.40 -5.83 -2.14
CA ASN A 96 -1.51 -6.68 -1.73
C ASN A 96 -2.88 -6.19 -2.21
N VAL A 97 -3.19 -4.91 -2.00
CA VAL A 97 -4.51 -4.33 -2.34
C VAL A 97 -4.74 -4.30 -3.85
N THR A 98 -3.69 -4.02 -4.64
CA THR A 98 -3.81 -4.03 -6.10
C THR A 98 -3.95 -5.44 -6.65
N CYS A 99 -3.13 -6.39 -6.15
CA CYS A 99 -3.19 -7.78 -6.59
C CYS A 99 -4.52 -8.44 -6.27
N ILE A 100 -5.11 -8.22 -5.09
CA ILE A 100 -6.42 -8.81 -4.74
C ILE A 100 -7.53 -8.26 -5.63
N ASN A 101 -7.55 -6.95 -5.89
CA ASN A 101 -8.52 -6.34 -6.79
C ASN A 101 -8.37 -6.87 -8.23
N MET A 102 -7.14 -7.08 -8.71
CA MET A 102 -6.91 -7.68 -10.02
C MET A 102 -7.33 -9.15 -10.10
N MET A 103 -7.05 -9.94 -9.06
CA MET A 103 -7.54 -11.33 -9.00
C MET A 103 -9.07 -11.38 -8.99
N LEU A 104 -9.72 -10.42 -8.33
CA LEU A 104 -11.17 -10.31 -8.31
C LEU A 104 -11.73 -9.95 -9.69
N THR A 105 -11.17 -8.94 -10.37
CA THR A 105 -11.65 -8.54 -11.70
C THR A 105 -11.51 -9.65 -12.74
N GLN A 106 -10.46 -10.49 -12.65
CA GLN A 106 -10.24 -11.62 -13.57
C GLN A 106 -11.32 -12.70 -13.49
N ARG A 107 -12.17 -12.69 -12.47
CA ARG A 107 -13.19 -13.72 -12.23
C ARG A 107 -14.57 -13.36 -12.75
N PHE A 108 -14.79 -12.12 -13.13
CA PHE A 108 -16.07 -11.60 -13.59
C PHE A 108 -15.90 -10.95 -14.96
N THR A 109 -16.89 -11.13 -15.84
CA THR A 109 -16.96 -10.33 -17.07
C THR A 109 -17.41 -8.91 -16.73
N PRO A 110 -17.15 -7.91 -17.60
CA PRO A 110 -17.55 -6.53 -17.33
C PRO A 110 -19.05 -6.37 -17.06
N GLU A 111 -19.89 -7.19 -17.69
CA GLU A 111 -21.35 -7.18 -17.63
C GLU A 111 -21.94 -8.09 -16.53
N ASP A 112 -21.10 -8.80 -15.76
CA ASP A 112 -21.60 -9.73 -14.72
C ASP A 112 -22.12 -8.95 -13.50
N PRO A 113 -23.42 -9.06 -13.14
CA PRO A 113 -23.99 -8.38 -11.98
C PRO A 113 -23.39 -8.83 -10.64
N ARG A 114 -22.76 -10.01 -10.59
CA ARG A 114 -22.08 -10.52 -9.38
C ARG A 114 -20.77 -9.79 -9.09
N ARG A 115 -20.22 -9.10 -10.09
CA ARG A 115 -18.97 -8.32 -9.97
C ARG A 115 -19.11 -7.26 -8.88
N GLU A 116 -20.17 -6.46 -8.92
CA GLU A 116 -20.40 -5.40 -7.93
C GLU A 116 -20.53 -5.96 -6.52
N GLY A 117 -21.31 -7.04 -6.35
CA GLY A 117 -21.45 -7.72 -5.07
C GLY A 117 -20.11 -8.26 -4.53
N ALA A 118 -19.26 -8.81 -5.39
CA ALA A 118 -17.95 -9.30 -5.00
C ALA A 118 -17.01 -8.16 -4.55
N PHE A 119 -17.05 -7.01 -5.24
CA PHE A 119 -16.33 -5.81 -4.81
C PHE A 119 -16.85 -5.30 -3.47
N LEU A 120 -18.17 -5.28 -3.27
CA LEU A 120 -18.78 -4.85 -2.01
C LEU A 120 -18.34 -5.74 -0.84
N TRP A 121 -18.32 -7.06 -1.02
CA TRP A 121 -17.79 -7.98 0.00
C TRP A 121 -16.31 -7.77 0.29
N ASN A 122 -15.50 -7.53 -0.75
CA ASN A 122 -14.09 -7.20 -0.57
C ASN A 122 -13.90 -5.91 0.25
N TYR A 123 -14.65 -4.85 -0.09
CA TYR A 123 -14.64 -3.59 0.66
C TYR A 123 -15.14 -3.75 2.09
N ALA A 124 -16.21 -4.51 2.32
CA ALA A 124 -16.72 -4.80 3.65
C ALA A 124 -15.65 -5.51 4.51
N GLY A 125 -14.99 -6.53 3.96
CA GLY A 125 -13.90 -7.24 4.64
C GLY A 125 -12.70 -6.34 4.95
N MET A 126 -12.35 -5.42 4.05
CA MET A 126 -11.30 -4.42 4.30
C MET A 126 -11.68 -3.50 5.48
N ASN A 127 -12.90 -2.97 5.49
CA ASN A 127 -13.40 -2.09 6.55
C ASN A 127 -13.48 -2.79 7.92
N VAL A 128 -13.93 -4.04 7.96
CA VAL A 128 -13.89 -4.84 9.20
C VAL A 128 -12.44 -4.99 9.69
N GLY A 129 -11.49 -5.21 8.78
CA GLY A 129 -10.06 -5.23 9.12
C GLY A 129 -9.55 -3.91 9.70
N PHE A 130 -9.96 -2.78 9.14
CA PHE A 130 -9.65 -1.44 9.68
C PHE A 130 -10.25 -1.23 11.06
N PHE A 131 -11.53 -1.57 11.24
CA PHE A 131 -12.23 -1.46 12.51
C PHE A 131 -11.51 -2.25 13.61
N VAL A 132 -11.25 -3.54 13.39
CA VAL A 132 -10.52 -4.38 14.35
C VAL A 132 -9.11 -3.84 14.59
N GLY A 133 -8.40 -3.44 13.53
CA GLY A 133 -7.05 -2.92 13.64
C GLY A 133 -6.96 -1.65 14.47
N PHE A 134 -7.85 -0.68 14.24
CA PHE A 134 -7.88 0.57 15.01
C PHE A 134 -8.35 0.35 16.46
N SER A 135 -9.35 -0.50 16.70
CA SER A 135 -9.81 -0.81 18.06
C SER A 135 -8.70 -1.47 18.88
N VAL A 136 -8.02 -2.46 18.31
CA VAL A 136 -6.92 -3.17 18.99
C VAL A 136 -5.72 -2.23 19.17
N ALA A 137 -5.37 -1.43 18.16
CA ALA A 137 -4.32 -0.44 18.27
C ALA A 137 -4.58 0.57 19.40
N GLY A 138 -5.81 1.10 19.50
CA GLY A 138 -6.19 2.02 20.56
C GLY A 138 -6.02 1.41 21.97
N TYR A 139 -6.42 0.16 22.15
CA TYR A 139 -6.26 -0.56 23.43
C TYR A 139 -4.78 -0.78 23.81
N PHE A 140 -3.96 -1.28 22.87
CA PHE A 140 -2.55 -1.53 23.14
C PHE A 140 -1.72 -0.24 23.28
N GLN A 141 -2.15 0.83 22.62
CA GLN A 141 -1.55 2.15 22.78
C GLN A 141 -1.82 2.74 24.16
N ALA A 142 -3.00 2.52 24.75
CA ALA A 142 -3.31 2.94 26.11
C ALA A 142 -2.49 2.18 27.17
N THR A 143 -2.07 0.95 26.87
CA THR A 143 -1.26 0.09 27.75
C THR A 143 0.23 0.10 27.39
N GLU A 144 0.66 0.99 26.50
CA GLU A 144 2.03 1.17 25.98
C GLU A 144 2.72 -0.13 25.50
N SER A 145 1.94 -1.15 25.16
CA SER A 145 2.41 -2.50 24.84
C SER A 145 2.57 -2.70 23.32
N TYR A 146 3.47 -1.92 22.72
CA TYR A 146 3.65 -1.87 21.26
C TYR A 146 4.15 -3.18 20.64
N SER A 147 5.07 -3.90 21.29
CA SER A 147 5.57 -5.18 20.75
C SER A 147 4.45 -6.22 20.61
N SER A 148 3.56 -6.33 21.61
CA SER A 148 2.39 -7.22 21.56
C SER A 148 1.43 -6.83 20.43
N LEU A 149 1.26 -5.54 20.18
CA LEU A 149 0.44 -5.04 19.08
C LEU A 149 1.02 -5.42 17.70
N PHE A 150 2.32 -5.28 17.51
CA PHE A 150 2.97 -5.69 16.26
C PHE A 150 2.98 -7.20 16.06
N ILE A 151 3.09 -7.99 17.15
CA ILE A 151 2.93 -9.45 17.10
C ILE A 151 1.49 -9.81 16.71
N PHE A 152 0.48 -9.12 17.25
CA PHE A 152 -0.92 -9.31 16.86
C PHE A 152 -1.13 -9.03 15.35
N ALA A 153 -0.57 -7.93 14.84
CA ALA A 153 -0.61 -7.61 13.41
C ALA A 153 0.10 -8.69 12.56
N THR A 154 1.22 -9.21 13.06
CA THR A 154 1.99 -10.30 12.42
C THR A 154 1.16 -11.57 12.34
N LEU A 155 0.49 -11.97 13.42
CA LEU A 155 -0.39 -13.14 13.47
C LEU A 155 -1.57 -12.98 12.51
N GLY A 156 -2.18 -11.79 12.45
CA GLY A 156 -3.25 -11.50 11.50
C GLY A 156 -2.82 -11.73 10.05
N ASN A 157 -1.64 -11.23 9.66
CA ASN A 157 -1.10 -11.46 8.32
C ASN A 157 -0.68 -12.92 8.09
N PHE A 158 -0.16 -13.59 9.10
CA PHE A 158 0.23 -15.00 8.99
C PHE A 158 -0.97 -15.91 8.74
N VAL A 159 -2.09 -15.71 9.44
CA VAL A 159 -3.33 -16.45 9.19
C VAL A 159 -3.84 -16.18 7.77
N ALA A 160 -3.71 -14.96 7.26
CA ALA A 160 -4.08 -14.65 5.88
C ALA A 160 -3.23 -15.41 4.85
N ILE A 161 -1.93 -15.59 5.12
CA ILE A 161 -1.04 -16.41 4.28
C ILE A 161 -1.53 -17.86 4.30
N ILE A 162 -1.83 -18.43 5.47
CA ILE A 162 -2.35 -19.80 5.58
C ILE A 162 -3.64 -19.95 4.75
N LEU A 163 -4.60 -19.03 4.91
CA LEU A 163 -5.84 -19.05 4.14
C LEU A 163 -5.59 -18.93 2.63
N ALA A 164 -4.64 -18.08 2.21
CA ALA A 164 -4.29 -17.93 0.80
C ALA A 164 -3.64 -19.20 0.22
N VAL A 165 -2.82 -19.91 1.00
CA VAL A 165 -2.22 -21.18 0.61
C VAL A 165 -3.26 -22.30 0.54
N LEU A 166 -4.19 -22.37 1.50
CA LEU A 166 -5.32 -23.31 1.46
C LEU A 166 -6.23 -23.06 0.25
N THR A 167 -6.40 -21.79 -0.11
CA THR A 167 -7.27 -21.31 -1.20
C THR A 167 -6.49 -21.15 -2.52
N TRP A 168 -5.27 -21.69 -2.62
CA TRP A 168 -4.32 -21.40 -3.71
C TRP A 168 -4.86 -21.72 -5.11
N ARG A 169 -5.63 -22.81 -5.24
CA ARG A 169 -6.29 -23.19 -6.51
C ARG A 169 -7.36 -22.17 -6.92
N ILE A 170 -8.06 -21.59 -5.95
CA ILE A 170 -9.10 -20.58 -6.19
C ILE A 170 -8.46 -19.23 -6.51
N LEU A 171 -7.28 -18.90 -5.95
CA LEU A 171 -6.51 -17.68 -6.25
C LEU A 171 -5.73 -17.73 -7.58
N ALA A 172 -5.89 -18.76 -8.41
CA ALA A 172 -5.16 -18.83 -9.68
C ALA A 172 -5.47 -17.63 -10.58
N ASP A 173 -4.44 -17.01 -11.13
CA ASP A 173 -4.60 -15.94 -12.12
C ASP A 173 -5.30 -16.46 -13.37
N ARG A 174 -6.16 -15.64 -13.98
CA ARG A 174 -6.84 -15.92 -15.25
C ARG A 174 -6.65 -14.74 -16.20
N ASN A 175 -6.49 -15.01 -17.50
CA ASN A 175 -6.44 -13.98 -18.55
C ASN A 175 -5.40 -12.88 -18.27
N THR A 176 -4.16 -13.25 -17.93
CA THR A 176 -3.07 -12.28 -17.71
C THR A 176 -2.03 -12.36 -18.81
N THR A 177 -1.43 -11.21 -19.15
CA THR A 177 -0.39 -11.10 -20.19
C THR A 177 0.86 -11.94 -19.91
N LEU A 178 1.02 -12.41 -18.67
CA LEU A 178 2.07 -13.33 -18.25
C LEU A 178 1.72 -14.79 -18.60
N LEU A 179 0.43 -15.18 -18.57
CA LEU A 179 -0.03 -16.53 -18.93
C LEU A 179 0.08 -16.81 -20.43
N ASP A 180 -0.06 -15.78 -21.26
CA ASP A 180 0.07 -15.87 -22.73
C ASP A 180 1.54 -15.84 -23.22
N ALA A 181 2.51 -15.70 -22.30
CA ALA A 181 3.92 -15.58 -22.64
C ALA A 181 4.59 -16.94 -22.88
N THR A 182 5.57 -16.99 -23.79
CA THR A 182 6.38 -18.20 -24.00
C THR A 182 7.15 -18.60 -22.74
N PRO A 183 7.53 -19.88 -22.55
CA PRO A 183 8.20 -20.35 -21.33
C PRO A 183 9.51 -19.63 -21.00
N LYS A 184 10.23 -19.12 -22.01
CA LYS A 184 11.43 -18.27 -21.82
C LYS A 184 11.06 -16.86 -21.37
N GLN A 185 10.06 -16.23 -22.00
CA GLN A 185 9.58 -14.90 -21.63
C GLN A 185 8.94 -14.90 -20.24
N PHE A 186 8.22 -15.96 -19.88
CA PHE A 186 7.66 -16.16 -18.53
C PHE A 186 8.75 -16.15 -17.47
N ARG A 187 9.79 -16.98 -17.63
CA ARG A 187 10.93 -17.02 -16.68
C ARG A 187 11.67 -15.69 -16.61
N LEU A 188 11.93 -15.04 -17.75
CA LEU A 188 12.63 -13.76 -17.78
C LEU A 188 11.83 -12.65 -17.07
N ARG A 189 10.52 -12.56 -17.34
CA ARG A 189 9.62 -11.60 -16.69
C ARG A 189 9.48 -11.86 -15.19
N GLN A 190 9.44 -13.13 -14.79
CA GLN A 190 9.38 -13.53 -13.39
C GLN A 190 10.67 -13.16 -12.64
N VAL A 191 11.84 -13.44 -13.22
CA VAL A 191 13.14 -13.04 -12.63
C VAL A 191 13.26 -11.52 -12.56
N ALA A 192 12.88 -10.81 -13.63
CA ALA A 192 12.86 -9.35 -13.65
C ALA A 192 11.92 -8.79 -12.58
N GLY A 193 10.71 -9.33 -12.45
CA GLY A 193 9.75 -8.91 -11.43
C GLY A 193 10.24 -9.15 -10.01
N ILE A 194 10.89 -10.29 -9.74
CA ILE A 194 11.50 -10.58 -8.43
C ILE A 194 12.65 -9.61 -8.16
N GLY A 195 13.51 -9.36 -9.16
CA GLY A 195 14.60 -8.39 -9.05
C GLY A 195 14.10 -6.98 -8.76
N ILE A 196 13.03 -6.55 -9.44
CA ILE A 196 12.37 -5.27 -9.22
C ILE A 196 11.80 -5.19 -7.79
N LEU A 197 11.11 -6.23 -7.34
CA LEU A 197 10.54 -6.30 -5.99
C LEU A 197 11.64 -6.23 -4.92
N ILE A 198 12.69 -7.04 -5.06
CA ILE A 198 13.84 -7.04 -4.16
C ILE A 198 14.55 -5.69 -4.19
N GLY A 199 14.65 -5.04 -5.35
CA GLY A 199 15.25 -3.70 -5.49
C GLY A 199 14.39 -2.58 -4.90
N THR A 200 13.08 -2.76 -4.81
CA THR A 200 12.17 -1.73 -4.24
C THR A 200 12.36 -1.60 -2.73
N VAL A 201 12.57 -2.71 -2.02
CA VAL A 201 12.77 -2.71 -0.56
C VAL A 201 13.94 -1.81 -0.10
N PRO A 202 15.18 -1.96 -0.61
CA PRO A 202 16.31 -1.12 -0.20
C PRO A 202 16.14 0.34 -0.65
N VAL A 203 15.47 0.59 -1.79
CA VAL A 203 15.15 1.97 -2.21
C VAL A 203 14.23 2.63 -1.19
N VAL A 204 13.12 1.97 -0.82
CA VAL A 204 12.19 2.47 0.19
C VAL A 204 12.91 2.64 1.53
N TRP A 205 13.74 1.68 1.93
CA TRP A 205 14.53 1.76 3.17
C TRP A 205 15.51 2.95 3.19
N LEU A 206 16.27 3.17 2.12
CA LEU A 206 17.19 4.30 2.00
C LEU A 206 16.46 5.64 2.04
N MET A 207 15.31 5.73 1.38
CA MET A 207 14.48 6.94 1.39
C MET A 207 13.87 7.18 2.77
N LEU A 208 13.46 6.14 3.50
CA LEU A 208 12.91 6.28 4.86
C LEU A 208 13.96 6.76 5.88
N GLN A 209 15.25 6.43 5.70
CA GLN A 209 16.32 6.93 6.56
C GLN A 209 16.64 8.42 6.37
N ARG A 210 16.29 8.98 5.21
CA ARG A 210 16.52 10.40 4.88
C ARG A 210 15.18 11.12 4.69
N PRO A 211 14.34 11.23 5.74
CA PRO A 211 12.97 11.72 5.62
C PRO A 211 12.90 13.15 5.05
N SER A 212 13.87 14.01 5.34
CA SER A 212 13.92 15.38 4.79
C SER A 212 14.10 15.42 3.27
N MET A 213 15.05 14.65 2.73
CA MET A 213 15.26 14.56 1.28
C MET A 213 14.06 13.91 0.60
N THR A 214 13.53 12.87 1.21
CA THR A 214 12.39 12.10 0.69
C THR A 214 11.12 12.95 0.63
N GLU A 215 10.86 13.77 1.65
CA GLU A 215 9.78 14.75 1.64
C GLU A 215 9.91 15.73 0.45
N THR A 216 11.12 16.27 0.20
CA THR A 216 11.37 17.16 -0.93
C THR A 216 11.14 16.47 -2.27
N VAL A 217 11.65 15.24 -2.43
CA VAL A 217 11.47 14.46 -3.67
C VAL A 217 10.00 14.17 -3.92
N ILE A 218 9.25 13.75 -2.89
CA ILE A 218 7.81 13.46 -3.00
C ILE A 218 7.04 14.72 -3.39
N LYS A 219 7.32 15.87 -2.75
CA LYS A 219 6.72 17.16 -3.13
C LYS A 219 7.03 17.51 -4.59
N GLY A 220 8.25 17.27 -5.05
CA GLY A 220 8.65 17.46 -6.44
C GLY A 220 7.87 16.58 -7.42
N ILE A 221 7.72 15.29 -7.13
CA ILE A 221 6.93 14.36 -7.95
C ILE A 221 5.46 14.80 -8.00
N CYS A 222 4.85 15.12 -6.86
CA CYS A 222 3.47 15.61 -6.80
C CYS A 222 3.28 16.89 -7.63
N ALA A 223 4.22 17.83 -7.55
CA ALA A 223 4.20 19.04 -8.36
C ALA A 223 4.31 18.73 -9.86
N ALA A 224 5.20 17.82 -10.25
CA ALA A 224 5.35 17.40 -11.65
C ALA A 224 4.08 16.73 -12.20
N VAL A 225 3.44 15.85 -11.42
CA VAL A 225 2.17 15.21 -11.79
C VAL A 225 1.06 16.26 -11.93
N ALA A 226 0.95 17.19 -10.97
CA ALA A 226 -0.03 18.27 -11.03
C ALA A 226 0.18 19.14 -12.29
N LEU A 227 1.41 19.55 -12.58
CA LEU A 227 1.76 20.31 -13.78
C LEU A 227 1.43 19.54 -15.06
N THR A 228 1.71 18.23 -15.09
CA THR A 228 1.39 17.38 -16.24
C THR A 228 -0.12 17.30 -16.47
N LEU A 229 -0.92 17.13 -15.40
CA LEU A 229 -2.38 17.11 -15.50
C LEU A 229 -2.95 18.47 -15.96
N ILE A 230 -2.41 19.57 -15.44
CA ILE A 230 -2.79 20.93 -15.89
C ILE A 230 -2.45 21.09 -17.37
N TYR A 231 -1.23 20.73 -17.78
CA TYR A 231 -0.79 20.82 -19.17
C TYR A 231 -1.67 20.00 -20.11
N LEU A 232 -1.96 18.74 -19.76
CA LEU A 232 -2.85 17.86 -20.53
C LEU A 232 -4.27 18.46 -20.62
N THR A 233 -4.80 19.00 -19.52
CA THR A 233 -6.12 19.64 -19.50
C THR A 233 -6.18 20.87 -20.41
N LEU A 234 -5.13 21.69 -20.41
CA LEU A 234 -5.07 22.91 -21.25
C LEU A 234 -4.90 22.59 -22.74
N ARG A 235 -4.17 21.51 -23.07
CA ARG A 235 -3.93 21.09 -24.47
C ARG A 235 -4.98 20.15 -25.04
N HIS A 236 -5.97 19.73 -24.26
CA HIS A 236 -6.95 18.76 -24.73
C HIS A 236 -7.86 19.35 -25.81
N SER A 237 -7.94 18.70 -26.98
CA SER A 237 -8.69 19.21 -28.14
C SER A 237 -10.20 19.16 -27.96
N ASP A 238 -10.74 18.21 -27.19
CA ASP A 238 -12.18 18.10 -26.97
C ASP A 238 -12.64 18.97 -25.80
N ARG A 239 -13.51 19.94 -26.10
CA ARG A 239 -14.07 20.91 -25.13
C ARG A 239 -14.91 20.23 -24.04
N ARG A 240 -15.53 19.08 -24.31
CA ARG A 240 -16.34 18.34 -23.33
C ARG A 240 -15.44 17.60 -22.34
N GLU A 241 -14.42 16.93 -22.83
CA GLU A 241 -13.44 16.23 -21.97
C GLU A 241 -12.58 17.22 -21.19
N GLN A 242 -12.18 18.34 -21.80
CA GLN A 242 -11.52 19.43 -21.10
C GLN A 242 -12.37 19.95 -19.92
N ARG A 243 -13.67 20.15 -20.11
CA ARG A 243 -14.55 20.61 -19.02
C ARG A 243 -14.64 19.59 -17.87
N ASN A 244 -14.68 18.30 -18.20
CA ASN A 244 -14.66 17.24 -17.20
C ASN A 244 -13.30 17.21 -16.46
N MET A 245 -12.18 17.30 -17.17
CA MET A 245 -10.84 17.34 -16.59
C MET A 245 -10.62 18.57 -15.69
N THR A 246 -11.11 19.74 -16.11
CA THR A 246 -11.09 20.95 -15.27
C THR A 246 -11.94 20.78 -14.02
N ALA A 247 -13.13 20.16 -14.12
CA ALA A 247 -13.93 19.82 -12.94
C ALA A 247 -13.18 18.86 -12.00
N TYR A 248 -12.48 17.85 -12.54
CA TYR A 248 -11.62 16.98 -11.74
C TYR A 248 -10.49 17.75 -11.04
N LEU A 249 -9.83 18.68 -11.72
CA LEU A 249 -8.77 19.52 -11.10
C LEU A 249 -9.33 20.37 -9.96
N ILE A 250 -10.47 21.03 -10.17
CA ILE A 250 -11.14 21.83 -9.14
C ILE A 250 -11.54 20.95 -7.94
N LEU A 251 -12.16 19.80 -8.20
CA LEU A 251 -12.53 18.84 -7.15
C LEU A 251 -11.30 18.31 -6.40
N THR A 252 -10.19 18.08 -7.09
CA THR A 252 -8.94 17.61 -6.47
C THR A 252 -8.36 18.67 -5.54
N ILE A 253 -8.35 19.94 -5.95
CA ILE A 253 -7.93 21.06 -5.09
C ILE A 253 -8.86 21.18 -3.88
N GLY A 254 -10.18 21.13 -4.10
CA GLY A 254 -11.16 21.15 -3.02
C GLY A 254 -10.98 19.99 -2.03
N SER A 255 -10.71 18.78 -2.54
CA SER A 255 -10.42 17.61 -1.72
C SER A 255 -9.11 17.76 -0.93
N LEU A 256 -8.05 18.26 -1.56
CA LEU A 256 -6.77 18.56 -0.89
C LEU A 256 -6.95 19.55 0.25
N MET A 257 -7.68 20.64 0.01
CA MET A 257 -7.99 21.64 1.04
C MET A 257 -8.80 21.02 2.17
N PHE A 258 -9.85 20.26 1.84
CA PHE A 258 -10.69 19.59 2.83
C PHE A 258 -9.88 18.64 3.71
N TRP A 259 -9.08 17.75 3.11
CA TRP A 259 -8.27 16.79 3.85
C TRP A 259 -7.16 17.46 4.67
N SER A 260 -6.54 18.51 4.14
CA SER A 260 -5.55 19.30 4.90
C SER A 260 -6.19 19.96 6.12
N LEU A 261 -7.37 20.55 5.97
CA LEU A 261 -8.09 21.19 7.08
C LEU A 261 -8.57 20.15 8.10
N TYR A 262 -9.08 19.01 7.65
CA TYR A 262 -9.52 17.92 8.51
C TYR A 262 -8.36 17.35 9.36
N GLN A 263 -7.17 17.21 8.77
CA GLN A 263 -5.98 16.73 9.50
C GLN A 263 -5.36 17.79 10.43
N MET A 264 -5.62 19.08 10.17
CA MET A 264 -5.19 20.19 11.04
C MET A 264 -6.19 20.48 12.16
N ALA A 265 -7.43 20.03 12.04
CA ALA A 265 -8.43 20.15 13.09
C ALA A 265 -8.04 19.22 14.27
N PRO A 266 -8.00 19.74 15.52
CA PRO A 266 -7.60 18.99 16.71
C PRO A 266 -8.56 17.86 17.09
#